data_AF-A0A8S2VVQ6-F1
#
_entry.id   AF-A0A8S2VVQ6-F1
#
_cell.length_a   1.000
_cell.length_b   1.000
_cell.length_c   1.000
_cell.angle_alpha   90.00
_cell.angle_beta   90.00
_cell.angle_gamma   90.00
#
_symmetry.space_group_name_H-M   'P 1'
#
loop_
_entity.id
_entity.type
_entity.pdbx_description
1 polymer ?
#
loop_
_entity_poly.entity_id
_entity_poly.type
_entity_poly.pdbx_seq_one_letter_code
_entity_poly.pdbx_strand_id
1 'polypeptide(L)'
;RIPVFKEEGSPAAHYFPPALDGTSKGTFFVNLRKIDEITKFKMRTLAYHEAVPGHHFQLSVAQSMKHLPLFRRIIQFTAYTEGWALYTETFAAENNFQSYWLDYIGYLDAMLMRAVR
;
A
#
# COMPACT_ATOMS: atom_id res chain seq x y z
N ARG A 1 -6.14 -4.42 11.45
CA ARG A 1 -7.54 -4.69 11.06
C ARG A 1 -8.31 -3.37 11.08
N ILE A 2 -9.17 -3.11 10.12
CA ILE A 2 -10.10 -1.97 10.13
C ILE A 2 -11.08 -2.09 11.32
N PRO A 3 -11.38 -1.01 12.07
CA PRO A 3 -12.37 -1.07 13.15
C PRO A 3 -13.73 -1.55 12.65
N VAL A 4 -14.40 -2.43 13.40
CA VAL A 4 -15.65 -3.12 12.99
C VAL A 4 -16.71 -2.14 12.46
N PHE A 5 -16.91 -1.01 13.14
CA PHE A 5 -17.89 0.01 12.74
C PHE A 5 -17.58 0.72 11.41
N LYS A 6 -16.37 0.56 10.85
CA LYS A 6 -15.94 1.13 9.56
C LYS A 6 -15.80 0.10 8.44
N GLU A 7 -15.94 -1.19 8.73
CA GLU A 7 -15.62 -2.27 7.79
C GLU A 7 -16.50 -2.25 6.53
N GLU A 8 -17.76 -1.82 6.61
CA GLU A 8 -18.71 -1.86 5.50
C GLU A 8 -18.40 -0.87 4.37
N GLY A 9 -17.93 0.35 4.70
CA GLY A 9 -17.62 1.40 3.73
C GLY A 9 -16.14 1.50 3.37
N SER A 10 -15.29 0.62 3.90
CA SER A 10 -13.84 0.69 3.71
C SER A 10 -13.36 -0.19 2.56
N PRO A 11 -12.26 0.19 1.87
CA PRO A 11 -11.63 -0.66 0.86
C PRO A 11 -11.08 -1.95 1.49
N ALA A 12 -10.67 -2.90 0.65
CA ALA A 12 -10.09 -4.17 1.07
C ALA A 12 -8.83 -3.97 1.96
N ALA A 13 -8.03 -2.96 1.65
CA ALA A 13 -6.97 -2.49 2.51
C ALA A 13 -6.63 -1.02 2.19
N HIS A 14 -5.87 -0.37 3.09
CA HIS A 14 -5.31 0.96 2.87
C HIS A 14 -4.18 1.24 3.87
N TYR A 15 -3.29 2.14 3.50
CA TYR A 15 -2.27 2.69 4.37
C TYR A 15 -2.65 4.08 4.90
N PHE A 16 -2.43 4.29 6.20
CA PHE A 16 -2.42 5.62 6.81
C PHE A 16 -1.01 6.03 7.20
N PRO A 17 -0.52 7.22 6.78
CA PRO A 17 0.79 7.73 7.18
C PRO A 17 0.87 8.06 8.68
N PRO A 18 2.07 8.06 9.27
CA PRO A 18 2.24 8.51 10.66
C PRO A 18 1.85 9.97 10.81
N ALA A 19 1.41 10.34 12.02
CA ALA A 19 1.20 11.73 12.38
C ALA A 19 2.54 12.48 12.40
N LEU A 20 2.53 13.75 11.97
CA LEU A 20 3.74 14.56 11.88
C LEU A 20 4.39 14.85 13.25
N ASP A 21 3.58 14.82 14.30
CA ASP A 21 3.96 15.00 15.71
C ASP A 21 4.36 13.67 16.38
N GLY A 22 4.26 12.55 15.68
CA GLY A 22 4.62 11.22 16.18
C GLY A 22 3.59 10.58 17.11
N THR A 23 2.41 11.17 17.27
CA THR A 23 1.35 10.61 18.15
C THR A 23 0.77 9.30 17.61
N SER A 24 0.84 9.08 16.29
CA SER A 24 0.42 7.83 15.63
C SER A 24 1.47 7.30 14.66
N LYS A 25 1.54 5.97 14.55
CA LYS A 25 2.43 5.26 13.63
C LYS A 25 1.75 5.06 12.27
N GLY A 26 2.56 5.01 11.21
CA GLY A 26 2.10 4.57 9.91
C GLY A 26 1.53 3.16 10.00
N THR A 27 0.33 2.95 9.50
CA THR A 27 -0.41 1.70 9.72
C THR A 27 -1.04 1.21 8.43
N PHE A 28 -0.71 -0.03 8.07
CA PHE A 28 -1.37 -0.79 7.01
C PHE A 28 -2.59 -1.51 7.58
N PHE A 29 -3.78 -1.13 7.12
CA PHE A 29 -5.04 -1.71 7.54
C PHE A 29 -5.56 -2.69 6.49
N VAL A 30 -5.88 -3.90 6.92
CA VAL A 30 -6.63 -4.89 6.13
C VAL A 30 -8.06 -4.98 6.65
N ASN A 31 -9.03 -4.98 5.74
CA ASN A 31 -10.44 -5.20 6.04
C ASN A 31 -10.68 -6.69 6.25
N LEU A 32 -11.08 -7.07 7.47
CA LEU A 32 -11.31 -8.47 7.84
C LEU A 32 -12.81 -8.79 7.99
N ARG A 33 -13.71 -7.97 7.44
CA ARG A 33 -15.17 -8.14 7.54
C ARG A 33 -15.61 -9.54 7.11
N LYS A 34 -15.05 -10.01 6.00
CA LYS A 34 -15.30 -11.33 5.44
C LYS A 34 -13.96 -11.93 5.05
N ILE A 35 -13.42 -12.76 5.93
CA ILE A 35 -12.10 -13.36 5.76
C ILE A 35 -12.03 -14.20 4.47
N ASP A 36 -13.15 -14.81 4.07
CA ASP A 36 -13.26 -15.59 2.84
C ASP A 36 -13.10 -14.74 1.56
N GLU A 37 -13.32 -13.42 1.64
CA GLU A 37 -13.06 -12.49 0.53
C GLU A 37 -11.56 -12.11 0.45
N ILE A 38 -10.76 -12.43 1.49
CA ILE A 38 -9.32 -12.16 1.51
C ILE A 38 -8.59 -13.26 0.78
N THR A 39 -8.26 -12.97 -0.47
CA THR A 39 -7.46 -13.88 -1.29
C THR A 39 -6.00 -13.85 -0.82
N LYS A 40 -5.56 -14.88 -0.09
CA LYS A 40 -4.21 -14.96 0.49
C LYS A 40 -3.09 -14.66 -0.50
N PHE A 41 -3.18 -15.18 -1.72
CA PHE A 41 -2.14 -15.00 -2.74
C PHE A 41 -2.02 -13.55 -3.26
N LYS A 42 -3.04 -12.70 -3.05
CA LYS A 42 -2.98 -11.26 -3.37
C LYS A 42 -2.35 -10.44 -2.24
N MET A 43 -2.22 -11.00 -1.04
CA MET A 43 -1.75 -10.26 0.13
C MET A 43 -0.30 -9.80 -0.01
N ARG A 44 0.54 -10.57 -0.71
CA ARG A 44 1.94 -10.21 -0.88
C ARG A 44 2.12 -8.93 -1.71
N THR A 45 1.52 -8.88 -2.90
CA THR A 45 1.58 -7.67 -3.74
C THR A 45 0.94 -6.47 -3.04
N LEU A 46 -0.17 -6.68 -2.32
CA LEU A 46 -0.83 -5.64 -1.53
C LEU A 46 0.05 -5.12 -0.37
N ALA A 47 0.82 -5.99 0.29
CA ALA A 47 1.76 -5.58 1.31
C ALA A 47 2.91 -4.74 0.74
N TYR A 48 3.41 -5.07 -0.46
CA TYR A 48 4.41 -4.22 -1.14
C TYR A 48 3.83 -2.86 -1.52
N HIS A 49 2.58 -2.82 -1.98
CA HIS A 49 1.86 -1.61 -2.34
C HIS A 49 1.66 -0.66 -1.15
N GLU A 50 1.13 -1.19 -0.04
CA GLU A 50 0.65 -0.38 1.09
C GLU A 50 1.75 -0.13 2.13
N ALA A 51 2.71 -1.04 2.27
CA ALA A 51 3.75 -0.97 3.28
C ALA A 51 5.12 -0.68 2.65
N VAL A 52 6.04 -1.66 2.69
CA VAL A 52 7.43 -1.48 2.26
C VAL A 52 7.65 -2.33 1.02
N PRO A 53 8.14 -1.76 -0.11
CA PRO A 53 8.64 -0.39 -0.27
C PRO A 53 7.61 0.64 -0.79
N GLY A 54 6.31 0.34 -0.80
CA GLY A 54 5.25 1.22 -1.31
C GLY A 54 4.91 2.42 -0.41
N HIS A 55 3.61 2.63 -0.14
CA HIS A 55 3.12 3.85 0.50
C HIS A 55 3.77 4.17 1.84
N HIS A 56 3.95 3.17 2.72
CA HIS A 56 4.60 3.42 4.01
C HIS A 56 6.00 3.99 3.83
N PHE A 57 6.80 3.38 2.96
CA PHE A 57 8.15 3.83 2.72
C PHE A 57 8.17 5.22 2.07
N GLN A 58 7.43 5.40 0.97
CA GLN A 58 7.36 6.66 0.24
C GLN A 58 6.99 7.85 1.14
N LEU A 59 5.87 7.71 1.86
CA LEU A 59 5.31 8.80 2.64
C LEU A 59 6.13 9.08 3.89
N SER A 60 6.70 8.04 4.51
CA SER A 60 7.59 8.22 5.66
C SER A 60 8.89 8.94 5.26
N VAL A 61 9.46 8.60 4.10
CA VAL A 61 10.61 9.32 3.53
C VAL A 61 10.25 10.77 3.21
N ALA A 62 9.09 11.03 2.59
CA ALA A 62 8.63 12.39 2.32
C ALA A 62 8.53 13.22 3.61
N GLN A 63 7.95 12.65 4.67
CA GLN A 63 7.82 13.33 5.96
C GLN A 63 9.15 13.54 6.70
N SER A 64 10.16 12.68 6.48
CA SER A 64 11.48 12.78 7.12
C SER A 64 12.39 13.84 6.51
N MET A 65 12.13 14.29 5.27
CA MET A 65 12.88 15.35 4.58
C MET A 65 12.61 16.75 5.17
N LYS A 66 13.06 17.00 6.42
CA LYS A 66 12.82 18.25 7.16
C LYS A 66 13.39 19.52 6.51
N HIS A 67 14.32 19.37 5.57
CA HIS A 67 14.88 20.47 4.79
C HIS A 67 13.90 21.02 3.71
N LEU A 68 12.82 20.29 3.40
CA LEU A 68 11.79 20.73 2.47
C LEU A 68 10.64 21.45 3.19
N PRO A 69 9.98 22.42 2.51
CA PRO A 69 8.74 23.02 3.00
C PRO A 69 7.66 21.97 3.31
N LEU A 70 6.82 22.26 4.31
CA LEU A 70 5.79 21.32 4.78
C LEU A 70 4.89 20.81 3.64
N PHE A 71 4.45 21.70 2.74
CA PHE A 71 3.56 21.34 1.65
C PHE A 71 4.16 20.26 0.72
N ARG A 72 5.48 20.28 0.49
CA ARG A 72 6.17 19.24 -0.32
C ARG A 72 6.27 17.88 0.39
N ARG A 73 6.06 17.85 1.71
CA ARG A 73 6.20 16.66 2.55
C ARG A 73 4.86 15.96 2.80
N ILE A 74 3.74 16.64 2.57
CA ILE A 74 2.39 16.14 2.92
C ILE A 74 1.39 16.15 1.78
N ILE A 75 1.54 17.02 0.77
CA ILE A 75 0.63 17.03 -0.37
C ILE A 75 0.93 15.80 -1.23
N GLN A 76 -0.10 14.99 -1.45
CA GLN A 76 -0.03 13.80 -2.29
C GLN A 76 -0.59 14.12 -3.67
N PHE A 77 0.10 13.64 -4.70
CA PHE A 77 -0.37 13.67 -6.08
C PHE A 77 -0.68 12.24 -6.48
N THR A 78 -1.95 11.93 -6.80
CA THR A 78 -2.42 10.56 -7.04
C THR A 78 -1.52 9.78 -8.01
N ALA A 79 -1.15 10.37 -9.15
CA ALA A 79 -0.28 9.71 -10.12
C ALA A 79 1.11 9.36 -9.55
N TYR A 80 1.68 10.21 -8.71
CA TYR A 80 2.98 9.95 -8.06
C TYR A 80 2.87 8.96 -6.90
N THR A 81 1.82 9.06 -6.09
CA THR A 81 1.63 8.21 -4.91
C THR A 81 1.21 6.78 -5.30
N GLU A 82 0.17 6.64 -6.12
CA GLU A 82 -0.28 5.33 -6.61
C GLU A 82 0.71 4.73 -7.62
N GLY A 83 1.29 5.56 -8.49
CA GLY A 83 2.29 5.11 -9.47
C GLY A 83 3.55 4.56 -8.80
N TRP A 84 4.00 5.17 -7.69
CA TRP A 84 5.08 4.61 -6.88
C TRP A 84 4.71 3.25 -6.31
N ALA A 85 3.53 3.10 -5.71
CA ALA A 85 3.10 1.84 -5.13
C ALA A 85 3.00 0.73 -6.20
N LEU A 86 2.46 1.02 -7.39
CA LEU A 86 2.47 0.10 -8.52
C LEU A 86 3.88 -0.26 -8.99
N TYR A 87 4.78 0.73 -9.10
CA TYR A 87 6.18 0.48 -9.41
C TYR A 87 6.82 -0.48 -8.40
N THR A 88 6.52 -0.33 -7.11
CA THR A 88 7.08 -1.20 -6.07
C THR A 88 6.56 -2.63 -6.11
N GLU A 89 5.32 -2.85 -6.57
CA GLU A 89 4.79 -4.19 -6.83
C GLU A 89 5.61 -4.89 -7.92
N THR A 90 5.87 -4.19 -9.04
CA THR A 90 6.71 -4.67 -10.14
C THR A 90 8.15 -4.91 -9.70
N PHE A 91 8.75 -3.96 -8.98
CA PHE A 91 10.09 -4.09 -8.42
C PHE A 91 10.22 -5.36 -7.57
N ALA A 92 9.23 -5.64 -6.72
CA ALA A 92 9.23 -6.85 -5.90
C ALA A 92 9.13 -8.14 -6.74
N ALA A 93 8.34 -8.13 -7.82
CA ALA A 93 8.22 -9.25 -8.73
C ALA A 93 9.54 -9.52 -9.49
N GLU A 94 10.18 -8.47 -10.03
CA GLU A 94 11.44 -8.55 -10.78
C GLU A 94 12.63 -9.01 -9.91
N ASN A 95 12.59 -8.72 -8.61
CA ASN A 95 13.65 -9.09 -7.66
C ASN A 95 13.36 -10.39 -6.90
N ASN A 96 12.47 -11.26 -7.41
CA ASN A 96 12.12 -12.56 -6.84
C ASN A 96 11.51 -12.52 -5.42
N PHE A 97 11.00 -11.38 -4.96
CA PHE A 97 10.29 -11.32 -3.68
C PHE A 97 8.87 -11.90 -3.76
N GLN A 98 8.37 -12.13 -4.98
CA GLN A 98 7.11 -12.84 -5.28
C GLN A 98 7.36 -14.17 -5.99
N SER A 99 8.40 -14.92 -5.57
CA SER A 99 8.87 -16.12 -6.26
C SER A 99 7.93 -17.34 -6.19
N TYR A 100 7.02 -17.37 -5.21
CA TYR A 100 5.99 -18.40 -5.17
C TYR A 100 4.93 -18.12 -6.23
N TRP A 101 4.62 -19.12 -7.06
CA TRP A 101 3.77 -18.94 -8.25
C TRP A 101 2.39 -18.33 -7.97
N LEU A 102 1.78 -18.64 -6.82
CA LEU A 102 0.52 -18.00 -6.41
C LEU A 102 0.69 -16.51 -6.10
N ASP A 103 1.80 -16.13 -5.44
CA ASP A 103 2.08 -14.73 -5.15
C ASP A 103 2.28 -13.94 -6.45
N TYR A 104 2.99 -14.52 -7.42
CA TYR A 104 3.16 -13.94 -8.76
C TYR A 104 1.83 -13.78 -9.51
N ILE A 105 0.92 -14.76 -9.43
CA ILE A 105 -0.45 -14.62 -9.95
C ILE A 105 -1.19 -13.47 -9.26
N GLY A 106 -1.03 -13.32 -7.95
CA GLY A 106 -1.60 -12.20 -7.20
C GLY A 106 -1.14 -10.83 -7.72
N TYR A 107 0.15 -10.71 -8.02
CA TYR A 107 0.72 -9.53 -8.68
C TYR A 107 0.15 -9.30 -10.09
N LEU A 108 0.08 -10.34 -10.94
CA LEU A 108 -0.45 -10.19 -12.30
C LEU A 108 -1.94 -9.78 -12.30
N ASP A 109 -2.75 -10.36 -11.41
CA ASP A 109 -4.15 -9.96 -11.22
C ASP A 109 -4.24 -8.50 -10.77
N ALA A 110 -3.40 -8.09 -9.82
CA ALA A 110 -3.31 -6.72 -9.36
C ALA A 110 -2.98 -5.76 -10.51
N MET A 111 -1.99 -6.08 -11.36
CA MET A 111 -1.64 -5.27 -12.53
C MET A 111 -2.78 -5.19 -13.53
N LEU A 112 -3.38 -6.33 -13.89
CA LEU A 112 -4.46 -6.41 -14.87
C LEU A 112 -5.62 -5.50 -14.46
N MET A 113 -6.01 -5.53 -13.19
CA MET A 113 -7.07 -4.67 -12.67
C MET A 113 -6.78 -3.18 -12.86
N ARG A 114 -5.52 -2.73 -12.70
CA ARG A 114 -5.14 -1.33 -12.93
C ARG A 114 -4.99 -0.99 -14.40
N ALA A 115 -4.57 -1.93 -15.25
CA ALA A 115 -4.46 -1.72 -16.69
C ALA A 115 -5.81 -1.51 -17.39
N VAL A 116 -6.90 -2.05 -16.81
CA VAL A 116 -8.27 -1.95 -17.33
C VAL A 116 -9.00 -0.67 -16.87
N ARG A 117 -8.49 0.03 -15.84
CA ARG A 117 -9.09 1.27 -15.32
C ARG A 117 -8.77 2.47 -16.19
#